data_AF-A0A0E3PNC2-F1
#
_entry.id   AF-A0A0E3PNC2-F1
#
_cell.length_a   1.000
_cell.length_b   1.000
_cell.length_c   1.000
_cell.angle_alpha   90.00
_cell.angle_beta   90.00
_cell.angle_gamma   90.00
#
_symmetry.space_group_name_H-M   'P 1'
#
loop_
_entity.id
_entity.type
_entity.pdbx_description
1 polymer ?
#
loop_
_entity_poly.entity_id
_entity_poly.type
_entity_poly.pdbx_seq_one_letter_code
_entity_poly.pdbx_strand_id
1 'polypeptide(L)' 'MRENTEWMETVEDGENALVGADYEKIMDAILNFEGAKVKGNVFGNGNACVNVLKVLMTIF' A
#
# COMPACT_ATOMS: atom_id res chain seq x y z
N MET A 1 -3.76 20.27 -1.15
CA MET A 1 -3.95 18.82 -0.91
C MET A 1 -2.60 18.15 -0.99
N ARG A 2 -2.40 16.95 -0.42
CA ARG A 2 -1.08 16.28 -0.46
C ARG A 2 -0.81 15.76 -1.87
N GLU A 3 0.40 16.01 -2.38
CA GLU A 3 0.84 15.46 -3.67
C GLU A 3 1.37 14.03 -3.52
N ASN A 4 1.83 13.66 -2.32
CA ASN A 4 2.44 12.37 -2.02
C ASN A 4 1.89 11.77 -0.71
N THR A 5 2.19 10.48 -0.50
CA THR A 5 1.89 9.66 0.68
C THR A 5 3.18 9.00 1.17
N GLU A 6 3.25 8.66 2.45
CA GLU A 6 4.33 7.88 3.04
C GLU A 6 4.43 6.45 2.44
N TRP A 7 3.39 6.00 1.73
CA TRP A 7 3.29 4.72 1.03
C TRP A 7 3.06 4.92 -0.48
N MET A 8 4.00 5.55 -1.17
CA MET A 8 3.90 5.79 -2.63
C MET A 8 3.71 4.50 -3.41
N GLU A 9 4.33 3.42 -2.97
CA GLU A 9 4.22 2.08 -3.57
C GLU A 9 2.77 1.59 -3.64
N THR A 10 1.90 1.99 -2.70
CA THR A 10 0.47 1.62 -2.75
C THR A 10 -0.29 2.35 -3.84
N VAL A 11 0.13 3.58 -4.16
CA VAL A 11 -0.44 4.35 -5.28
C VAL A 11 0.10 3.84 -6.60
N GLU A 12 1.41 3.53 -6.66
CA GLU A 12 2.06 2.96 -7.83
C GLU A 12 1.51 1.58 -8.21
N ASP A 13 1.23 0.73 -7.21
CA ASP A 13 0.62 -0.58 -7.41
C ASP A 13 -0.89 -0.50 -7.70
N GLY A 14 -1.50 0.68 -7.61
CA GLY A 14 -2.93 0.89 -7.83
C GLY A 14 -3.83 0.40 -6.68
N GLU A 15 -3.24 0.05 -5.53
CA GLU A 15 -3.98 -0.29 -4.30
C GLU A 15 -4.58 0.93 -3.59
N ASN A 16 -4.07 2.12 -3.88
CA ASN A 16 -4.48 3.36 -3.28
C ASN A 16 -4.54 4.49 -4.32
N ALA A 17 -5.31 5.54 -4.05
CA ALA A 17 -5.43 6.69 -4.93
C ALA A 17 -5.52 8.00 -4.12
N LEU A 18 -4.69 8.99 -4.47
CA LEU A 18 -4.78 10.35 -3.92
C LEU A 18 -5.62 11.23 -4.84
N VAL A 19 -6.85 11.53 -4.45
CA VAL A 19 -7.84 12.20 -5.33
C VAL A 19 -8.08 13.67 -5.06
N GLY A 20 -7.45 14.24 -4.03
CA GLY A 20 -7.67 15.64 -3.70
C GLY A 20 -8.89 15.85 -2.80
N ALA A 21 -9.28 17.11 -2.65
CA ALA A 21 -10.48 17.53 -1.93
C ALA A 21 -11.63 17.88 -2.90
N ASP A 22 -11.48 17.47 -4.15
CA ASP A 22 -12.43 17.72 -5.21
C ASP A 22 -13.60 16.75 -5.07
N TYR A 23 -14.82 17.28 -4.95
CA TYR A 23 -16.01 16.49 -4.71
C TYR A 23 -16.26 15.44 -5.81
N GLU A 24 -16.09 15.82 -7.07
CA GLU A 24 -16.34 14.94 -8.21
C GLU A 24 -15.32 13.81 -8.23
N LYS A 25 -14.04 14.12 -8.02
CA LYS A 25 -12.98 13.09 -7.94
C LYS A 25 -13.15 12.15 -6.75
N ILE A 26 -13.59 12.67 -5.61
CA ILE A 26 -13.89 11.84 -4.43
C ILE A 26 -15.05 10.89 -4.74
N MET A 27 -16.14 11.40 -5.33
CA MET A 27 -17.30 10.59 -5.67
C MET A 27 -16.95 9.51 -6.72
N ASP A 28 -16.21 9.89 -7.75
CA ASP A 28 -15.73 8.97 -8.79
C ASP A 28 -14.90 7.83 -8.18
N ALA A 29 -13.93 8.14 -7.32
CA ALA A 29 -13.12 7.12 -6.67
C ALA A 29 -13.93 6.22 -5.72
N ILE A 30 -14.92 6.75 -5.00
CA ILE A 30 -15.78 5.90 -4.16
C ILE A 30 -16.58 4.90 -5.00
N LEU A 31 -17.09 5.32 -6.16
CA LEU A 31 -18.00 4.51 -6.97
C LEU A 31 -17.26 3.55 -7.91
N ASN A 32 -16.09 3.95 -8.40
CA ASN A 32 -15.42 3.30 -9.53
C ASN A 32 -14.03 2.73 -9.19
N PHE A 33 -13.57 2.84 -7.94
CA PHE A 33 -12.27 2.29 -7.58
C PHE A 33 -12.29 0.75 -7.53
N GLU A 34 -11.62 0.13 -8.50
CA GLU A 34 -11.47 -1.32 -8.59
C GLU A 34 -10.24 -1.85 -7.82
N GLY A 35 -9.31 -0.96 -7.46
CA GLY A 35 -8.03 -1.30 -6.88
C GLY A 35 -7.12 -2.13 -7.80
N ALA A 36 -5.99 -2.59 -7.25
CA ALA A 36 -5.06 -3.44 -7.95
C ALA A 36 -5.64 -4.85 -8.14
N LYS A 37 -5.58 -5.40 -9.36
CA LYS A 37 -6.01 -6.78 -9.66
C LYS A 37 -5.09 -7.84 -9.03
N VAL A 38 -3.83 -7.50 -8.83
CA VAL A 38 -2.83 -8.36 -8.21
C VAL A 38 -2.12 -7.54 -7.15
N LYS A 39 -2.22 -8.00 -5.90
CA LYS A 39 -1.55 -7.39 -4.76
C LYS A 39 -0.04 -7.63 -4.86
N GLY A 40 0.75 -6.57 -4.82
CA GLY A 40 2.20 -6.66 -4.65
C GLY A 40 2.55 -7.20 -3.26
N ASN A 41 3.76 -7.79 -3.12
CA ASN A 41 4.27 -8.25 -1.83
C ASN A 41 5.28 -7.25 -1.23
N VAL A 42 5.15 -5.95 -1.55
CA VAL A 42 6.09 -4.90 -1.13
C VAL A 42 6.20 -4.79 0.40
N PHE A 43 5.11 -5.09 1.12
CA PHE A 43 5.09 -5.17 2.60
C PHE A 43 5.36 -6.57 3.16
N GLY A 44 5.80 -7.50 2.32
CA GLY A 44 6.08 -8.88 2.68
C GLY A 44 4.90 -9.83 2.47
N ASN A 45 5.16 -11.09 2.82
CA ASN A 45 4.26 -12.22 2.56
C ASN A 45 3.72 -12.86 3.85
N GLY A 46 3.69 -12.10 4.94
CA GLY A 46 3.21 -12.56 6.25
C GLY A 46 4.24 -13.31 7.11
N ASN A 47 5.46 -13.55 6.62
CA ASN A 47 6.48 -14.31 7.36
C ASN A 47 7.50 -13.44 8.13
N ALA A 48 7.19 -12.16 8.35
CA ALA A 48 8.11 -11.23 8.98
C ALA A 48 8.64 -11.74 10.34
N CYS A 49 7.75 -12.26 11.20
CA CYS A 49 8.12 -12.79 12.51
C CYS A 49 9.15 -13.94 12.45
N VAL A 50 8.99 -14.86 11.49
CA VAL A 50 9.92 -15.99 11.30
C VAL A 50 11.29 -15.49 10.89
N ASN A 51 11.35 -14.49 10.00
CA ASN A 51 12.61 -13.91 9.55
C ASN A 51 13.30 -13.12 10.66
N VAL A 52 12.54 -12.34 11.44
CA VAL A 52 13.07 -11.62 12.61
C VAL A 52 13.66 -12.60 13.62
N LEU A 53 12.96 -13.70 13.93
CA LEU A 53 13.45 -14.72 14.85
C LEU A 53 14.77 -15.34 14.38
N LYS A 54 14.89 -15.67 13.09
CA LYS A 54 16.13 -16.22 12.51
C LYS A 54 17.32 -15.26 12.69
N VAL A 55 17.12 -13.96 12.45
CA VAL A 55 18.17 -12.94 12.63
C VAL A 55 18.60 -12.89 14.10
N LEU A 56 17.64 -12.83 15.02
CA LEU A 56 17.94 -12.82 16.46
C LEU A 56 18.72 -14.07 16.88
N MET A 57 18.31 -15.26 16.44
CA MET A 57 19.00 -16.52 16.73
C MET A 57 20.39 -16.65 16.09
N THR A 58 20.73 -15.82 15.09
CA THR A 58 22.06 -15.83 14.46
C THR A 58 23.04 -14.90 15.18
N ILE A 59 22.54 -13.96 15.98
CA ILE A 59 23.35 -12.98 16.73
C ILE A 59 23.81 -13.55 18.09
N PHE A 60 23.23 -14.67 18.53
CA PHE A 60 23.61 -15.42 19.74
C PHE A 60 24.31 -16.74 19.36
#